data_AF-A0A8H6C458-F1
#
_entry.id   AF-A0A8H6C458-F1
#
_cell.length_a   1.000
_cell.length_b   1.000
_cell.length_c   1.000
_cell.angle_alpha   90.00
_cell.angle_beta   90.00
_cell.angle_gamma   90.00
#
_symmetry.space_group_name_H-M   'P 1'
#
loop_
_entity.id
_entity.type
_entity.pdbx_description
1 polymer ?
#
loop_
_entity_poly.entity_id
_entity_poly.type
_entity_poly.pdbx_seq_one_letter_code
_entity_poly.pdbx_strand_id
1 'polypeptide(L)'
;MNETSNRDHQVTSKEILDVAFEKSKSKFTTPRQTIQDTEELQSYQQTKRKEFEQHINKNRLNLGQWTRYAKWEIENNHDFPRARSILERALDVNIQHVPFWIQYIQLELSHKNINHARNLMERAINTLPRVNKLWFLYVQTEEMLKNYPMVRAVFERWLDWHPDTSVWDAYINFEARYEEKENVRTIFKKYVHEFPNAGTWYKWIKYEMENNRDDVNTVRAVFESAVDTLLSNKSEENDDDEEFATIISSWTSWEVSCGEASRANEIFKLLLDNKTNKLEISDKPKVQFTSHLWSLKRTLETRTQLNKVF
;
A
#
# COMPACT_ATOMS: atom_id res chain seq x y z
N MET A 1 57.24 -2.37 53.79
CA MET A 1 56.27 -1.28 53.96
C MET A 1 55.47 -1.20 52.67
N ASN A 2 54.23 -1.72 52.65
CA ASN A 2 53.16 -1.37 51.67
C ASN A 2 51.88 -2.24 51.89
N GLU A 3 51.54 -2.59 53.13
CA GLU A 3 50.30 -3.32 53.44
C GLU A 3 49.17 -2.41 53.95
N THR A 4 49.43 -1.11 54.12
CA THR A 4 48.45 -0.17 54.70
C THR A 4 47.69 0.67 53.67
N SER A 5 48.07 0.65 52.39
CA SER A 5 47.44 1.56 51.39
C SER A 5 46.07 1.10 50.88
N ASN A 6 45.63 -0.13 51.18
CA ASN A 6 44.41 -0.70 50.60
C ASN A 6 43.18 -0.64 51.52
N ARG A 7 43.31 -0.06 52.73
CA ARG A 7 42.20 0.03 53.70
C ARG A 7 41.44 1.36 53.67
N ASP A 8 41.99 2.39 53.05
CA ASP A 8 41.37 3.72 52.94
C ASP A 8 40.67 3.97 51.58
N HIS A 9 40.71 2.99 50.66
CA HIS A 9 39.92 3.04 49.42
C HIS A 9 38.50 2.59 49.71
N GLN A 10 37.58 3.54 49.86
CA GLN A 10 36.15 3.25 49.93
C GLN A 10 35.68 2.76 48.55
N VAL A 11 35.55 1.45 48.40
CA VAL A 11 35.06 0.83 47.17
C VAL A 11 33.67 1.38 46.85
N THR A 12 33.56 2.05 45.71
CA THR A 12 32.31 2.65 45.27
C THR A 12 31.43 1.61 44.58
N SER A 13 30.10 1.78 44.64
CA SER A 13 29.16 0.88 43.94
C SER A 13 29.46 0.76 42.45
N LYS A 14 30.04 1.80 41.85
CA LYS A 14 30.48 1.81 40.46
C LYS A 14 31.61 0.82 40.20
N GLU A 15 32.64 0.80 41.05
CA GLU A 15 33.80 -0.10 40.89
C GLU A 15 33.38 -1.57 41.05
N ILE A 16 32.44 -1.87 41.95
CA ILE A 16 31.88 -3.22 42.09
C ILE A 16 31.15 -3.63 40.82
N LEU A 17 30.37 -2.73 40.22
CA LEU A 17 29.66 -2.97 38.97
C LEU A 17 30.60 -3.11 37.78
N ASP A 18 31.66 -2.30 37.71
CA ASP A 18 32.67 -2.36 36.65
C ASP A 18 33.46 -3.67 36.72
N VAL A 19 33.90 -4.09 37.91
CA VAL A 19 34.59 -5.38 38.12
C VAL A 19 33.64 -6.55 37.83
N ALA A 20 32.38 -6.47 38.25
CA ALA A 20 31.37 -7.49 37.93
C ALA A 20 31.09 -7.56 36.43
N PHE A 21 31.02 -6.41 35.75
CA PHE A 21 30.83 -6.31 34.30
C PHE A 21 32.02 -6.91 33.55
N GLU A 22 33.25 -6.59 33.96
CA GLU A 22 34.47 -7.19 33.39
C GLU A 22 34.54 -8.70 33.60
N LYS A 23 34.15 -9.18 34.79
CA LYS A 23 34.08 -10.61 35.08
C LYS A 23 32.97 -11.32 34.29
N SER A 24 31.87 -10.63 33.98
CA SER A 24 30.79 -11.15 33.14
C SER A 24 31.16 -11.23 31.66
N LYS A 25 32.18 -10.49 31.20
CA LYS A 25 32.77 -10.65 29.86
C LYS A 25 33.63 -11.91 29.76
N SER A 26 33.09 -13.07 30.12
CA SER A 26 33.74 -14.33 29.81
C SER A 26 33.71 -14.54 28.29
N LYS A 27 34.85 -14.33 27.63
CA LYS A 27 35.04 -14.59 26.18
C LYS A 27 35.25 -16.09 25.91
N PHE A 28 34.37 -16.95 26.41
CA PHE A 28 34.37 -18.35 25.98
C PHE A 28 33.86 -18.41 24.54
N THR A 29 34.79 -18.31 23.58
CA THR A 29 34.51 -18.63 22.19
C THR A 29 34.67 -20.12 22.00
N THR A 30 33.69 -20.77 21.38
CA THR A 30 33.85 -22.16 20.95
C THR A 30 35.00 -22.26 19.95
N PRO A 31 35.84 -23.31 19.99
CA PRO A 31 36.90 -23.51 19.03
C PRO A 31 36.32 -23.60 17.61
N ARG A 32 37.02 -23.03 16.62
CA ARG A 32 36.59 -23.06 15.21
C ARG A 32 36.83 -24.46 14.65
N GLN A 33 35.78 -25.28 14.60
CA GLN A 33 35.79 -26.59 13.96
C GLN A 33 35.60 -26.44 12.45
N THR A 34 36.47 -27.05 11.65
CA THR A 34 36.33 -27.14 10.19
C THR A 34 35.72 -28.48 9.83
N ILE A 35 34.61 -28.47 9.08
CA ILE A 35 33.92 -29.68 8.63
C ILE A 35 34.71 -30.28 7.46
N GLN A 36 35.19 -31.52 7.60
CA GLN A 36 36.00 -32.20 6.57
C GLN A 36 35.17 -33.17 5.74
N ASP A 37 34.32 -33.96 6.39
CA ASP A 37 33.61 -35.07 5.77
C ASP A 37 32.09 -34.87 5.69
N THR A 38 31.43 -35.61 4.80
CA THR A 38 29.96 -35.57 4.66
C THR A 38 29.23 -36.11 5.90
N GLU A 39 29.82 -37.09 6.60
CA GLU A 39 29.29 -37.62 7.86
C GLU A 39 29.40 -36.58 8.99
N GLU A 40 30.53 -35.87 9.06
CA GLU A 40 30.72 -34.77 10.01
C GLU A 40 29.70 -33.65 9.74
N LEU A 41 29.48 -33.29 8.47
CA LEU A 41 28.46 -32.32 8.06
C LEU A 41 27.06 -32.75 8.51
N GLN A 42 26.68 -34.02 8.32
CA GLN A 42 25.38 -34.52 8.77
C GLN A 42 25.24 -34.50 10.30
N SER A 43 26.29 -34.90 11.03
CA SER A 43 26.29 -34.86 12.50
C SER A 43 26.15 -33.42 13.04
N TYR A 44 26.84 -32.47 12.41
CA TYR A 44 26.75 -31.04 12.69
C TYR A 44 25.33 -30.53 12.41
N GLN A 45 24.77 -30.89 11.25
CA GLN A 45 23.41 -30.53 10.88
C GLN A 45 22.40 -31.06 11.90
N GLN A 46 22.48 -32.32 12.30
CA GLN A 46 21.56 -32.91 13.28
C GLN A 46 21.65 -32.23 14.64
N THR A 47 22.87 -31.92 15.09
CA THR A 47 23.09 -31.22 16.37
C THR A 47 22.48 -29.83 16.34
N LYS A 48 22.73 -29.06 15.27
CA LYS A 48 22.15 -27.73 15.08
C LYS A 48 20.63 -27.76 14.94
N ARG A 49 20.09 -28.73 14.20
CA ARG A 49 18.64 -28.94 14.07
C ARG A 49 17.98 -29.21 15.43
N LYS A 50 18.59 -30.07 16.25
CA LYS A 50 18.13 -30.32 17.63
C LYS A 50 18.15 -29.05 18.49
N GLU A 51 19.20 -28.24 18.39
CA GLU A 51 19.31 -26.95 19.08
C GLU A 51 18.17 -26.00 18.66
N PHE A 52 17.96 -25.80 17.36
CA PHE A 52 16.88 -24.94 16.85
C PHE A 52 15.50 -25.44 17.26
N GLU A 53 15.22 -26.73 17.12
CA GLU A 53 13.94 -27.33 17.53
C GLU A 53 13.72 -27.22 19.05
N GLN A 54 14.77 -27.35 19.87
CA GLN A 54 14.67 -27.10 21.31
C GLN A 54 14.33 -25.63 21.62
N HIS A 55 14.93 -24.68 20.91
CA HIS A 55 14.59 -23.26 21.07
C HIS A 55 13.16 -22.95 20.64
N ILE A 56 12.70 -23.55 19.55
CA ILE A 56 11.33 -23.43 19.05
C ILE A 56 10.34 -24.05 20.05
N ASN A 57 10.64 -25.24 20.59
CA ASN A 57 9.79 -25.91 21.56
C ASN A 57 9.70 -25.14 22.88
N LYS A 58 10.79 -24.51 23.32
CA LYS A 58 10.77 -23.62 24.49
C LYS A 58 9.93 -22.37 24.23
N ASN A 59 10.10 -21.75 23.06
CA ASN A 59 9.49 -20.46 22.72
C ASN A 59 8.81 -20.49 21.34
N ARG A 60 7.63 -21.12 21.26
CA ARG A 60 6.90 -21.31 19.99
C ARG A 60 6.52 -19.98 19.30
N LEU A 61 6.21 -18.94 20.08
CA LEU A 61 5.75 -17.64 19.59
C LEU A 61 6.88 -16.76 19.01
N ASN A 62 8.15 -17.09 19.27
CA ASN A 62 9.25 -16.27 18.79
C ASN A 62 9.55 -16.55 17.31
N LEU A 63 8.79 -15.88 16.42
CA LEU A 63 8.94 -15.95 14.97
C LEU A 63 10.36 -15.59 14.48
N GLY A 64 11.11 -14.79 15.22
CA GLY A 64 12.51 -14.49 14.91
C GLY A 64 13.40 -15.74 14.96
N GLN A 65 13.13 -16.68 15.87
CA GLN A 65 13.86 -17.95 15.94
C GLN A 65 13.53 -18.86 14.77
N TRP A 66 12.26 -18.89 14.34
CA TRP A 66 11.83 -19.62 13.15
C TRP A 66 12.55 -19.12 11.90
N THR A 67 12.64 -17.80 11.72
CA THR A 67 13.34 -17.25 10.55
C THR A 67 14.84 -17.52 10.60
N ARG A 68 15.48 -17.45 11.77
CA ARG A 68 16.90 -17.82 11.91
C ARG A 68 17.14 -19.29 11.54
N TYR A 69 16.24 -20.18 11.96
CA TYR A 69 16.33 -21.59 11.61
C TYR A 69 16.17 -21.81 10.09
N ALA A 70 15.18 -21.17 9.47
CA ALA A 70 14.97 -21.24 8.02
C ALA A 70 16.16 -20.68 7.23
N LYS A 71 16.71 -19.52 7.63
CA LYS A 71 17.92 -18.95 7.01
C LYS A 71 19.12 -19.89 7.13
N TRP A 72 19.31 -20.51 8.29
CA TRP A 72 20.40 -21.46 8.50
C TRP A 72 20.31 -22.69 7.57
N GLU A 73 19.10 -23.27 7.39
CA GLU A 73 18.91 -24.39 6.46
C GLU A 73 19.22 -24.00 5.00
N ILE A 74 18.94 -22.75 4.61
CA ILE A 74 19.20 -22.31 3.23
C ILE A 74 20.67 -21.95 3.02
N GLU A 75 21.28 -21.23 3.96
CA GLU A 75 22.66 -20.76 3.85
C GLU A 75 23.68 -21.90 3.99
N ASN A 76 23.44 -22.86 4.89
CA ASN A 76 24.42 -23.92 5.19
C ASN A 76 24.12 -25.25 4.47
N ASN A 77 22.85 -25.60 4.30
CA ASN A 77 22.47 -26.91 3.76
C ASN A 77 21.91 -26.83 2.34
N HIS A 78 21.57 -25.62 1.87
CA HIS A 78 20.86 -25.39 0.60
C HIS A 78 19.58 -26.24 0.44
N ASP A 79 18.95 -26.60 1.57
CA ASP A 79 17.75 -27.44 1.62
C ASP A 79 16.49 -26.57 1.66
N PHE A 80 16.05 -26.13 0.48
CA PHE A 80 14.86 -25.29 0.32
C PHE A 80 13.56 -25.97 0.75
N PRO A 81 13.28 -27.25 0.39
CA PRO A 81 12.05 -27.92 0.82
C PRO A 81 11.89 -27.94 2.34
N ARG A 82 12.98 -28.19 3.06
CA ARG A 82 12.95 -28.19 4.52
C ARG A 82 12.76 -26.80 5.09
N ALA A 83 13.47 -25.80 4.56
CA ALA A 83 13.29 -24.41 4.97
C ALA A 83 11.83 -23.96 4.80
N ARG A 84 11.17 -24.36 3.70
CA ARG A 84 9.74 -24.12 3.47
C ARG A 84 8.87 -24.81 4.51
N SER A 85 9.12 -26.09 4.79
CA SER A 85 8.36 -26.82 5.83
C SER A 85 8.44 -26.13 7.20
N ILE A 86 9.60 -25.58 7.55
CA ILE A 86 9.80 -24.80 8.79
C ILE A 86 9.01 -23.50 8.77
N LEU A 87 9.03 -22.77 7.65
CA LEU A 87 8.31 -21.51 7.50
C LEU A 87 6.79 -21.71 7.46
N GLU A 88 6.30 -22.78 6.83
CA GLU A 88 4.89 -23.17 6.87
C GLU A 88 4.46 -23.54 8.30
N ARG A 89 5.25 -24.34 9.02
CA ARG A 89 5.00 -24.62 10.45
C ARG A 89 4.93 -23.35 11.29
N ALA A 90 5.76 -22.35 10.97
CA ALA A 90 5.76 -21.07 11.65
C ALA A 90 4.50 -20.24 11.33
N LEU A 91 4.02 -20.28 10.08
CA LEU A 91 2.73 -19.67 9.69
C LEU A 91 1.56 -20.31 10.47
N ASP A 92 1.57 -21.63 10.64
CA ASP A 92 0.54 -22.33 11.43
C ASP A 92 0.50 -21.89 12.90
N VAL A 93 1.62 -21.39 13.45
CA VAL A 93 1.64 -20.82 14.81
C VAL A 93 0.94 -19.47 14.84
N ASN A 94 1.26 -18.58 13.89
CA ASN A 94 0.70 -17.23 13.86
C ASN A 94 0.56 -16.74 12.41
N ILE A 95 -0.63 -16.94 11.87
CA ILE A 95 -1.01 -16.55 10.51
C ILE A 95 -1.15 -15.03 10.39
N GLN A 96 -1.42 -14.31 11.47
CA GLN A 96 -1.71 -12.86 11.43
C GLN A 96 -0.47 -11.98 11.47
N HIS A 97 0.71 -12.54 11.74
CA HIS A 97 1.93 -11.75 11.89
C HIS A 97 2.50 -11.29 10.53
N VAL A 98 2.06 -10.11 10.09
CA VAL A 98 2.44 -9.49 8.80
C VAL A 98 3.96 -9.46 8.54
N PRO A 99 4.84 -9.07 9.50
CA PRO A 99 6.28 -9.03 9.22
C PRO A 99 6.86 -10.40 8.85
N PHE A 100 6.25 -11.49 9.32
CA PHE A 100 6.71 -12.84 9.00
C PHE A 100 6.38 -13.23 7.57
N TRP A 101 5.18 -12.89 7.07
CA TRP A 101 4.83 -13.05 5.64
C TRP A 101 5.83 -12.33 4.75
N ILE A 102 6.14 -11.07 5.07
CA ILE A 102 7.10 -10.26 4.30
C ILE A 102 8.47 -10.93 4.30
N GLN A 103 8.94 -11.39 5.45
CA GLN A 103 10.24 -12.03 5.57
C GLN A 103 10.31 -13.35 4.80
N TYR A 104 9.22 -14.13 4.79
CA TYR A 104 9.12 -15.36 4.01
C TYR A 104 9.15 -15.06 2.49
N ILE A 105 8.34 -14.12 2.03
CA ILE A 105 8.33 -13.69 0.62
C ILE A 105 9.72 -13.18 0.18
N GLN A 106 10.35 -12.32 0.99
CA GLN A 106 11.68 -11.79 0.71
C GLN A 106 12.75 -12.89 0.61
N LEU A 107 12.66 -13.91 1.46
CA LEU A 107 13.56 -15.05 1.43
C LEU A 107 13.39 -15.84 0.13
N GLU A 108 12.17 -16.16 -0.31
CA GLU A 108 11.93 -16.86 -1.58
C GLU A 108 12.37 -16.02 -2.80
N LEU A 109 12.15 -14.70 -2.77
CA LEU A 109 12.64 -13.77 -3.80
C LEU A 109 14.17 -13.73 -3.86
N SER A 110 14.86 -13.73 -2.71
CA SER A 110 16.32 -13.73 -2.66
C SER A 110 16.95 -14.98 -3.29
N HIS A 111 16.22 -16.08 -3.28
CA HIS A 111 16.63 -17.35 -3.90
C HIS A 111 16.06 -17.56 -5.31
N LYS A 112 15.48 -16.52 -5.93
CA LYS A 112 14.94 -16.52 -7.30
C LYS A 112 13.79 -17.50 -7.54
N ASN A 113 13.09 -17.93 -6.49
CA ASN A 113 11.91 -18.80 -6.60
C ASN A 113 10.64 -17.97 -6.86
N ILE A 114 10.53 -17.40 -8.06
CA ILE A 114 9.47 -16.44 -8.41
C ILE A 114 8.06 -17.05 -8.30
N ASN A 115 7.87 -18.26 -8.84
CA ASN A 115 6.55 -18.91 -8.82
C ASN A 115 6.06 -19.21 -7.41
N HIS A 116 6.97 -19.66 -6.54
CA HIS A 116 6.62 -19.92 -5.14
C HIS A 116 6.32 -18.62 -4.39
N ALA A 117 7.10 -17.57 -4.64
CA ALA A 117 6.82 -16.25 -4.11
C ALA A 117 5.44 -15.73 -4.56
N ARG A 118 5.05 -15.93 -5.83
CA ARG A 118 3.72 -15.54 -6.33
C ARG A 118 2.60 -16.27 -5.61
N ASN A 119 2.68 -17.60 -5.52
CA ASN A 119 1.69 -18.40 -4.80
C ASN A 119 1.58 -17.97 -3.32
N LEU A 120 2.73 -17.64 -2.71
CA LEU A 120 2.77 -17.17 -1.33
C LEU A 120 2.14 -15.79 -1.16
N MET A 121 2.39 -14.86 -2.09
CA MET A 121 1.77 -13.54 -2.10
C MET A 121 0.26 -13.60 -2.34
N GLU A 122 -0.20 -14.44 -3.27
CA GLU A 122 -1.63 -14.69 -3.49
C GLU A 122 -2.30 -15.23 -2.23
N ARG A 123 -1.66 -16.21 -1.56
CA ARG A 123 -2.16 -16.73 -0.28
C ARG A 123 -2.18 -15.66 0.81
N ALA A 124 -1.14 -14.84 0.91
CA ALA A 124 -1.03 -13.78 1.92
C ALA A 124 -2.14 -12.72 1.75
N ILE A 125 -2.47 -12.39 0.51
CA ILE A 125 -3.54 -11.45 0.18
C ILE A 125 -4.92 -12.02 0.52
N ASN A 126 -5.14 -13.30 0.19
CA ASN A 126 -6.41 -13.97 0.49
C ASN A 126 -6.63 -14.15 2.00
N THR A 127 -5.57 -14.37 2.78
CA THR A 127 -5.68 -14.50 4.24
C THR A 127 -5.81 -13.15 4.95
N LEU A 128 -5.11 -12.12 4.47
CA LEU A 128 -5.03 -10.81 5.11
C LEU A 128 -5.33 -9.67 4.11
N PRO A 129 -6.57 -9.55 3.60
CA PRO A 129 -6.90 -8.60 2.53
C PRO A 129 -6.85 -7.14 3.00
N ARG A 130 -7.00 -6.86 4.30
CA ARG A 130 -6.96 -5.50 4.84
C ARG A 130 -5.55 -4.91 4.99
N VAL A 131 -4.51 -5.72 4.81
CA VAL A 131 -3.13 -5.29 5.04
C VAL A 131 -2.53 -4.74 3.75
N ASN A 132 -2.62 -3.42 3.57
CA ASN A 132 -2.08 -2.70 2.40
C ASN A 132 -0.61 -3.04 2.10
N LYS A 133 0.20 -3.29 3.12
CA LYS A 133 1.63 -3.62 2.97
C LYS A 133 1.89 -4.89 2.14
N LEU A 134 1.01 -5.88 2.22
CA LEU A 134 1.14 -7.13 1.45
C LEU A 134 0.80 -6.89 -0.03
N TRP A 135 -0.22 -6.10 -0.31
CA TRP A 135 -0.59 -5.69 -1.66
C TRP A 135 0.51 -4.87 -2.33
N PHE A 136 1.06 -3.87 -1.63
CA PHE A 136 2.18 -3.07 -2.14
C PHE A 136 3.40 -3.94 -2.44
N LEU A 137 3.73 -4.90 -1.56
CA LEU A 137 4.81 -5.83 -1.82
C LEU A 137 4.55 -6.64 -3.10
N TYR A 138 3.31 -7.10 -3.31
CA TYR A 138 2.97 -7.88 -4.50
C TYR A 138 3.08 -7.05 -5.78
N VAL A 139 2.49 -5.85 -5.80
CA VAL A 139 2.60 -4.89 -6.91
C VAL A 139 4.07 -4.59 -7.22
N GLN A 140 4.87 -4.26 -6.21
CA GLN A 140 6.28 -3.96 -6.39
C GLN A 140 7.05 -5.14 -6.98
N THR A 141 6.76 -6.37 -6.54
CA THR A 141 7.42 -7.56 -7.09
C THR A 141 7.06 -7.81 -8.56
N GLU A 142 5.79 -7.70 -8.93
CA GLU A 142 5.35 -7.91 -10.31
C GLU A 142 5.80 -6.77 -11.24
N GLU A 143 5.92 -5.54 -10.72
CA GLU A 143 6.52 -4.40 -11.43
C GLU A 143 8.01 -4.65 -11.71
N MET A 144 8.77 -5.16 -10.72
CA MET A 144 10.16 -5.54 -10.91
C MET A 144 10.33 -6.69 -11.93
N LEU A 145 9.34 -7.57 -12.03
CA LEU A 145 9.28 -8.64 -13.04
C LEU A 145 8.75 -8.15 -14.40
N LYS A 146 8.32 -6.89 -14.50
CA LYS A 146 7.74 -6.25 -15.70
C LYS A 146 6.45 -6.90 -16.20
N ASN A 147 5.67 -7.52 -15.30
CA ASN A 147 4.37 -8.13 -15.63
C ASN A 147 3.21 -7.13 -15.47
N TYR A 148 3.13 -6.13 -16.35
CA TYR A 148 2.14 -5.05 -16.25
C TYR A 148 0.67 -5.51 -16.24
N PRO A 149 0.25 -6.51 -17.06
CA PRO A 149 -1.13 -6.99 -17.00
C PRO A 149 -1.49 -7.58 -15.65
N MET A 150 -0.54 -8.26 -14.99
CA MET A 150 -0.76 -8.83 -13.67
C MET A 150 -0.87 -7.74 -12.61
N VAL A 151 -0.02 -6.71 -12.68
CA VAL A 151 -0.09 -5.57 -11.75
C VAL A 151 -1.48 -4.90 -11.82
N ARG A 152 -2.02 -4.68 -13.02
CA ARG A 152 -3.37 -4.13 -13.21
C ARG A 152 -4.45 -5.03 -12.60
N ALA A 153 -4.36 -6.34 -12.84
CA ALA A 153 -5.31 -7.30 -12.25
C ALA A 153 -5.25 -7.30 -10.71
N VAL A 154 -4.06 -7.16 -10.14
CA VAL A 154 -3.86 -7.05 -8.69
C VAL A 154 -4.46 -5.76 -8.15
N PHE A 155 -4.26 -4.63 -8.83
CA PHE A 155 -4.87 -3.35 -8.45
C PHE A 155 -6.40 -3.41 -8.53
N GLU A 156 -6.98 -3.90 -9.62
CA GLU A 156 -8.43 -4.03 -9.74
C GLU A 156 -9.03 -4.90 -8.61
N ARG A 157 -8.40 -6.06 -8.32
CA ARG A 157 -8.82 -6.90 -7.18
C ARG A 157 -8.64 -6.20 -5.84
N TRP A 158 -7.67 -5.30 -5.71
CA TRP A 158 -7.47 -4.52 -4.50
C TRP A 158 -8.55 -3.43 -4.36
N LEU A 159 -8.96 -2.80 -5.46
CA LEU A 159 -10.03 -1.82 -5.49
C LEU A 159 -11.38 -2.41 -5.06
N ASP A 160 -11.65 -3.68 -5.35
CA ASP A 160 -12.85 -4.40 -4.87
C ASP A 160 -12.99 -4.40 -3.34
N TRP A 161 -11.89 -4.24 -2.60
CA TRP A 161 -11.89 -4.18 -1.13
C TRP A 161 -12.10 -2.77 -0.57
N HIS A 162 -12.35 -1.77 -1.43
CA HIS A 162 -12.52 -0.37 -1.05
C HIS A 162 -11.39 0.18 -0.15
N PRO A 163 -10.14 0.20 -0.65
CA PRO A 163 -8.99 0.61 0.13
C PRO A 163 -8.86 2.14 0.25
N ASP A 164 -7.99 2.58 1.16
CA ASP A 164 -7.72 4.01 1.43
C ASP A 164 -7.28 4.79 0.16
N THR A 165 -7.46 6.12 0.19
CA THR A 165 -6.98 7.12 -0.79
C THR A 165 -5.56 6.85 -1.30
N SER A 166 -4.66 6.35 -0.43
CA SER A 166 -3.27 6.03 -0.77
C SER A 166 -3.10 4.99 -1.89
N VAL A 167 -4.04 4.05 -1.99
CA VAL A 167 -4.01 2.97 -2.99
C VAL A 167 -4.37 3.50 -4.36
N TRP A 168 -5.38 4.36 -4.43
CA TRP A 168 -5.76 5.07 -5.65
C TRP A 168 -4.60 5.93 -6.16
N ASP A 169 -3.98 6.70 -5.28
CA ASP A 169 -2.81 7.52 -5.63
C ASP A 169 -1.66 6.65 -6.16
N ALA A 170 -1.41 5.48 -5.55
CA ALA A 170 -0.39 4.55 -6.02
C ALA A 170 -0.72 3.94 -7.40
N TYR A 171 -1.99 3.64 -7.66
CA TYR A 171 -2.41 3.10 -8.95
C TYR A 171 -2.33 4.14 -10.07
N ILE A 172 -2.73 5.39 -9.79
CA ILE A 172 -2.56 6.53 -10.71
C ILE A 172 -1.08 6.75 -11.00
N ASN A 173 -0.23 6.79 -9.97
CA ASN A 173 1.22 6.94 -10.15
C ASN A 173 1.83 5.80 -10.97
N PHE A 174 1.33 4.57 -10.81
CA PHE A 174 1.75 3.44 -11.62
C PHE A 174 1.41 3.66 -13.10
N GLU A 175 0.16 3.92 -13.46
CA GLU A 175 -0.21 4.12 -14.88
C GLU A 175 0.40 5.40 -15.48
N ALA A 176 0.61 6.45 -14.67
CA ALA A 176 1.31 7.66 -15.09
C ALA A 176 2.76 7.39 -15.51
N ARG A 177 3.47 6.44 -14.86
CA ARG A 177 4.83 6.03 -15.27
C ARG A 177 4.86 5.36 -16.64
N TYR A 178 3.76 4.77 -17.08
CA TYR A 178 3.66 4.06 -18.37
C TYR A 178 2.94 4.88 -19.45
N GLU A 179 2.61 6.15 -19.18
CA GLU A 179 1.96 7.08 -20.10
C GLU A 179 0.58 6.63 -20.63
N GLU A 180 -0.10 5.73 -19.92
CA GLU A 180 -1.42 5.20 -20.27
C GLU A 180 -2.54 6.15 -19.81
N LYS A 181 -2.61 7.33 -20.45
CA LYS A 181 -3.51 8.43 -20.04
C LYS A 181 -4.99 8.05 -20.02
N GLU A 182 -5.42 7.19 -20.94
CA GLU A 182 -6.83 6.77 -21.03
C GLU A 182 -7.23 5.89 -19.83
N ASN A 183 -6.36 4.95 -19.45
CA ASN A 183 -6.58 4.10 -18.27
C ASN A 183 -6.62 4.96 -17.00
N VAL A 184 -5.70 5.92 -16.85
CA VAL A 184 -5.71 6.86 -15.73
C VAL A 184 -7.04 7.58 -15.62
N ARG A 185 -7.61 8.04 -16.73
CA ARG A 185 -8.94 8.69 -16.73
C ARG A 185 -10.05 7.75 -16.29
N THR A 186 -10.02 6.47 -16.69
CA THR A 186 -11.01 5.49 -16.21
C THR A 186 -10.89 5.23 -14.71
N ILE A 187 -9.67 5.23 -14.18
CA ILE A 187 -9.38 5.04 -12.76
C ILE A 187 -9.86 6.27 -11.97
N PHE A 188 -9.59 7.49 -12.44
CA PHE A 188 -10.11 8.71 -11.81
C PHE A 188 -11.65 8.74 -11.77
N LYS A 189 -12.32 8.29 -12.83
CA LYS A 189 -13.80 8.14 -12.83
C LYS A 189 -14.27 7.17 -11.75
N LYS A 190 -13.62 6.02 -11.58
CA LYS A 190 -13.92 5.08 -10.50
C LYS A 190 -13.63 5.70 -9.12
N TYR A 191 -12.51 6.41 -9.01
CA TYR A 191 -12.05 7.02 -7.76
C TYR A 191 -13.00 8.09 -7.23
N VAL A 192 -13.46 8.97 -8.12
CA VAL A 192 -14.45 10.02 -7.82
C VAL A 192 -15.80 9.44 -7.43
N HIS A 193 -16.20 8.33 -8.07
CA HIS A 193 -17.46 7.65 -7.73
C HIS A 193 -17.40 7.08 -6.31
N GLU A 194 -16.25 6.54 -5.92
CA GLU A 194 -16.06 5.95 -4.59
C GLU A 194 -15.84 7.00 -3.50
N PHE A 195 -15.08 8.04 -3.80
CA PHE A 195 -14.77 9.14 -2.89
C PHE A 195 -15.14 10.49 -3.54
N PRO A 196 -16.39 10.96 -3.33
CA PRO A 196 -16.85 12.28 -3.79
C PRO A 196 -16.24 13.45 -3.01
N ASN A 197 -14.92 13.49 -2.82
CA ASN A 197 -14.23 14.49 -2.03
C ASN A 197 -13.65 15.59 -2.94
N ALA A 198 -13.64 16.84 -2.46
CA ALA A 198 -13.03 17.95 -3.21
C ALA A 198 -11.53 17.70 -3.48
N GLY A 199 -10.79 17.17 -2.49
CA GLY A 199 -9.40 16.77 -2.68
C GLY A 199 -9.14 15.71 -3.78
N THR A 200 -10.06 14.77 -4.05
CA THR A 200 -9.87 13.78 -5.14
C THR A 200 -10.09 14.40 -6.51
N TRP A 201 -11.07 15.28 -6.63
CA TRP A 201 -11.31 16.11 -7.81
C TRP A 201 -10.13 17.02 -8.12
N TYR A 202 -9.58 17.70 -7.12
CA TYR A 202 -8.41 18.56 -7.30
C TYR A 202 -7.20 17.79 -7.83
N LYS A 203 -6.97 16.56 -7.36
CA LYS A 203 -5.92 15.68 -7.90
C LYS A 203 -6.15 15.31 -9.36
N TRP A 204 -7.39 15.00 -9.75
CA TRP A 204 -7.71 14.69 -11.15
C TRP A 204 -7.49 15.91 -12.06
N ILE A 205 -7.95 17.08 -11.62
CA ILE A 205 -7.75 18.35 -12.33
C ILE A 205 -6.26 18.62 -12.52
N LYS A 206 -5.47 18.52 -11.44
CA LYS A 206 -4.02 18.74 -11.50
C LYS A 206 -3.34 17.79 -12.49
N TYR A 207 -3.73 16.51 -12.48
CA TYR A 207 -3.19 15.51 -13.42
C TYR A 207 -3.53 15.84 -14.87
N GLU A 208 -4.76 16.25 -15.18
CA GLU A 208 -5.17 16.61 -16.54
C GLU A 208 -4.51 17.92 -17.00
N MET A 209 -4.31 18.91 -16.11
CA MET A 209 -3.58 20.14 -16.41
C MET A 209 -2.10 19.88 -16.77
N GLU A 210 -1.45 18.93 -16.09
CA GLU A 210 -0.04 18.58 -16.34
C GLU A 210 0.13 17.77 -17.64
N ASN A 211 -0.78 16.82 -17.92
CA ASN A 211 -0.61 15.86 -19.02
C ASN A 211 -1.30 16.24 -20.33
N ASN A 212 -2.27 17.17 -20.31
CA ASN A 212 -3.14 17.44 -21.44
C ASN A 212 -3.30 18.94 -21.73
N ARG A 213 -2.21 19.58 -22.20
CA ARG A 213 -2.26 20.99 -22.65
C ARG A 213 -3.13 21.21 -23.90
N ASP A 214 -3.33 20.18 -24.71
CA ASP A 214 -4.00 20.32 -26.02
C ASP A 214 -5.52 20.04 -25.98
N ASP A 215 -6.03 19.28 -24.99
CA ASP A 215 -7.45 18.92 -24.89
C ASP A 215 -8.21 19.81 -23.89
N VAL A 216 -8.42 21.07 -24.24
CA VAL A 216 -9.18 22.05 -23.43
C VAL A 216 -10.59 21.53 -23.09
N ASN A 217 -11.23 20.81 -24.02
CA ASN A 217 -12.59 20.31 -23.84
C ASN A 217 -12.70 19.21 -22.78
N THR A 218 -11.70 18.33 -22.66
CA THR A 218 -11.76 17.26 -21.65
C THR A 218 -11.53 17.81 -20.26
N VAL A 219 -10.57 18.72 -20.12
CA VAL A 219 -10.30 19.41 -18.84
C VAL A 219 -11.54 20.17 -18.37
N ARG A 220 -12.22 20.88 -19.28
CA ARG A 220 -13.47 21.59 -18.97
C ARG A 220 -14.58 20.65 -18.52
N ALA A 221 -14.77 19.52 -19.20
CA ALA A 221 -15.76 18.52 -18.80
C ALA A 221 -15.49 17.95 -17.40
N VAL A 222 -14.21 17.80 -17.02
CA VAL A 222 -13.82 17.39 -15.66
C VAL A 222 -14.19 18.47 -14.65
N PHE A 223 -13.87 19.74 -14.91
CA PHE A 223 -14.28 20.85 -14.03
C PHE A 223 -15.79 20.97 -13.87
N GLU A 224 -16.56 20.90 -14.96
CA GLU A 224 -18.03 20.94 -14.92
C GLU A 224 -18.58 19.77 -14.10
N SER A 225 -18.06 18.55 -14.29
CA SER A 225 -18.48 17.39 -13.50
C SER A 225 -18.08 17.48 -12.01
N ALA A 226 -16.93 18.08 -11.70
CA ALA A 226 -16.50 18.32 -10.33
C ALA A 226 -17.45 19.28 -9.63
N VAL A 227 -17.80 20.39 -10.28
CA VAL A 227 -18.71 21.40 -9.73
C VAL A 227 -20.12 20.83 -9.60
N ASP A 228 -20.64 20.10 -10.59
CA ASP A 228 -21.97 19.48 -10.53
C ASP A 228 -22.09 18.49 -9.37
N THR A 229 -21.08 17.64 -9.16
CA THR A 229 -21.10 16.65 -8.07
C THR A 229 -20.96 17.29 -6.70
N LEU A 230 -20.04 18.26 -6.54
CA LEU A 230 -19.86 18.99 -5.29
C LEU A 230 -21.09 19.85 -4.94
N LEU A 231 -21.75 20.43 -5.95
CA LEU A 231 -23.01 21.17 -5.76
C LEU A 231 -24.16 20.22 -5.38
N SER A 232 -24.20 19.01 -5.94
CA SER A 232 -25.20 17.99 -5.57
C SER A 232 -24.98 17.41 -4.17
N ASN A 233 -23.72 17.37 -3.70
CA ASN A 233 -23.32 16.87 -2.38
C ASN A 233 -23.33 17.96 -1.30
N LYS A 234 -23.63 19.22 -1.63
CA LYS A 234 -23.86 20.29 -0.65
C LYS A 234 -25.18 20.04 0.10
N SER A 235 -25.18 19.08 1.01
CA SER A 235 -26.04 19.09 2.19
C SER A 235 -25.39 19.97 3.26
N GLU A 236 -26.20 20.76 3.96
CA GLU A 236 -25.92 21.99 4.72
C GLU A 236 -24.80 21.99 5.79
N GLU A 237 -24.02 20.92 5.97
CA GLU A 237 -23.16 20.72 7.16
C GLU A 237 -21.69 20.32 6.90
N ASN A 238 -21.17 20.38 5.66
CA ASN A 238 -19.78 20.00 5.39
C ASN A 238 -18.84 21.21 5.31
N ASP A 239 -17.77 21.20 6.12
CA ASP A 239 -16.64 22.15 6.16
C ASP A 239 -15.79 22.21 4.85
N ASP A 240 -16.28 21.65 3.74
CA ASP A 240 -15.57 21.54 2.45
C ASP A 240 -15.54 22.86 1.64
N ASP A 241 -16.00 23.97 2.20
CA ASP A 241 -16.09 25.27 1.51
C ASP A 241 -14.71 25.82 1.11
N GLU A 242 -13.65 25.54 1.88
CA GLU A 242 -12.28 25.97 1.57
C GLU A 242 -11.71 25.19 0.37
N GLU A 243 -11.84 23.85 0.38
CA GLU A 243 -11.39 23.01 -0.74
C GLU A 243 -12.19 23.30 -2.02
N PHE A 244 -13.51 23.50 -1.89
CA PHE A 244 -14.36 23.91 -3.00
C PHE A 244 -13.91 25.27 -3.58
N ALA A 245 -13.63 26.26 -2.73
CA ALA A 245 -13.09 27.55 -3.15
C ALA A 245 -11.73 27.41 -3.87
N THR A 246 -10.86 26.50 -3.42
CA THR A 246 -9.59 26.25 -4.12
C THR A 246 -9.82 25.68 -5.52
N ILE A 247 -10.77 24.75 -5.70
CA ILE A 247 -11.10 24.21 -7.02
C ILE A 247 -11.58 25.32 -7.96
N ILE A 248 -12.44 26.22 -7.49
CA ILE A 248 -12.96 27.33 -8.31
C ILE A 248 -11.86 28.33 -8.66
N SER A 249 -10.98 28.65 -7.71
CA SER A 249 -9.83 29.51 -7.99
C SER A 249 -8.90 28.87 -9.03
N SER A 250 -8.70 27.55 -8.96
CA SER A 250 -7.92 26.81 -9.96
C SER A 250 -8.60 26.81 -11.32
N TRP A 251 -9.92 26.61 -11.38
CA TRP A 251 -10.69 26.62 -12.64
C TRP A 251 -10.64 27.99 -13.31
N THR A 252 -10.83 29.05 -12.53
CA THR A 252 -10.85 30.42 -13.06
C THR A 252 -9.46 30.87 -13.52
N SER A 253 -8.40 30.50 -12.79
CA SER A 253 -7.02 30.72 -13.25
C SER A 253 -6.70 29.97 -14.54
N TRP A 254 -7.28 28.78 -14.73
CA TRP A 254 -7.13 27.99 -15.94
C TRP A 254 -7.91 28.57 -17.13
N GLU A 255 -9.18 28.95 -16.97
CA GLU A 255 -9.96 29.60 -18.04
C GLU A 255 -9.34 30.94 -18.47
N VAL A 256 -8.75 31.70 -17.53
CA VAL A 256 -7.95 32.90 -17.85
C VAL A 256 -6.71 32.54 -18.67
N SER A 257 -6.03 31.44 -18.32
CA SER A 257 -4.88 30.93 -19.09
C SER A 257 -5.27 30.45 -20.50
N CYS A 258 -6.48 29.93 -20.67
CA CYS A 258 -7.06 29.56 -21.96
C CYS A 258 -7.58 30.77 -22.77
N GLY A 259 -7.61 31.98 -22.19
CA GLY A 259 -8.04 33.22 -22.85
C GLY A 259 -9.55 33.51 -22.77
N GLU A 260 -10.33 32.73 -22.03
CA GLU A 260 -11.79 32.89 -21.88
C GLU A 260 -12.15 33.63 -20.58
N ALA A 261 -11.65 34.86 -20.40
CA ALA A 261 -11.87 35.66 -19.19
C ALA A 261 -13.34 36.00 -18.93
N SER A 262 -14.17 36.09 -19.96
CA SER A 262 -15.62 36.33 -19.84
C SER A 262 -16.31 35.16 -19.13
N ARG A 263 -15.96 33.92 -19.48
CA ARG A 263 -16.52 32.69 -18.90
C ARG A 263 -16.10 32.56 -17.43
N ALA A 264 -14.83 32.86 -17.11
CA ALA A 264 -14.35 32.89 -15.74
C ALA A 264 -15.16 33.85 -14.84
N ASN A 265 -15.51 35.03 -15.36
CA ASN A 265 -16.35 36.00 -14.65
C ASN A 265 -17.80 35.51 -14.49
N GLU A 266 -18.35 34.83 -15.50
CA GLU A 266 -19.68 34.23 -15.42
C GLU A 266 -19.74 33.09 -14.39
N ILE A 267 -18.71 32.25 -14.33
CA ILE A 267 -18.57 31.19 -13.32
C ILE A 267 -18.54 31.80 -11.91
N PHE A 268 -17.72 32.83 -11.69
CA PHE A 268 -17.67 33.52 -10.39
C PHE A 268 -19.01 34.14 -10.00
N LYS A 269 -19.70 34.78 -10.95
CA LYS A 269 -21.03 35.35 -10.73
C LYS A 269 -22.05 34.27 -10.41
N LEU A 270 -22.11 33.18 -11.18
CA LEU A 270 -23.01 32.04 -10.93
C LEU A 270 -22.75 31.38 -9.58
N LEU A 271 -21.51 31.37 -9.09
CA LEU A 271 -21.18 30.76 -7.81
C LEU A 271 -21.50 31.65 -6.62
N LEU A 272 -21.34 32.97 -6.78
CA LEU A 272 -21.81 33.97 -5.82
C LEU A 272 -23.35 34.02 -5.81
N ASP A 273 -23.99 33.92 -6.97
CA ASP A 273 -25.43 33.90 -7.16
C ASP A 273 -26.06 32.53 -6.81
N ASN A 274 -25.33 31.42 -6.79
CA ASN A 274 -25.83 30.11 -6.31
C ASN A 274 -25.92 30.02 -4.78
N LYS A 275 -25.60 31.09 -4.02
CA LYS A 275 -26.26 31.34 -2.73
C LYS A 275 -27.78 31.60 -2.88
N THR A 276 -28.26 31.75 -4.13
CA THR A 276 -29.64 31.96 -4.57
C THR A 276 -29.95 31.23 -5.90
N ASN A 277 -30.06 29.91 -5.87
CA ASN A 277 -30.85 29.05 -6.78
C ASN A 277 -30.78 29.20 -8.34
N LYS A 278 -30.41 28.06 -8.97
CA LYS A 278 -30.75 27.51 -10.31
C LYS A 278 -29.84 27.85 -11.52
N LEU A 279 -29.42 26.75 -12.17
CA LEU A 279 -28.68 26.63 -13.42
C LEU A 279 -29.50 27.05 -14.66
N GLU A 280 -29.01 28.01 -15.43
CA GLU A 280 -29.13 28.03 -16.89
C GLU A 280 -27.84 28.60 -17.51
N ILE A 281 -27.11 27.78 -18.27
CA ILE A 281 -26.08 28.21 -19.22
C ILE A 281 -26.49 27.64 -20.58
N SER A 282 -26.92 28.50 -21.51
CA SER A 282 -26.92 28.21 -22.96
C SER A 282 -25.51 28.53 -23.47
N ASP A 283 -24.84 27.79 -24.36
CA ASP A 283 -25.30 27.01 -25.52
C ASP A 283 -24.43 25.75 -25.76
N LYS A 284 -25.02 24.75 -26.44
CA LYS A 284 -24.54 23.35 -26.62
C LYS A 284 -23.37 23.23 -27.65
N PRO A 285 -22.62 22.10 -27.66
CA PRO A 285 -23.15 20.79 -28.09
C PRO A 285 -23.18 19.77 -26.95
N LYS A 286 -24.38 19.27 -26.65
CA LYS A 286 -24.59 18.12 -25.75
C LYS A 286 -24.00 16.88 -26.42
N VAL A 287 -22.85 16.42 -25.97
CA VAL A 287 -22.47 15.02 -26.20
C VAL A 287 -23.48 14.18 -25.40
N GLN A 288 -24.15 13.25 -26.08
CA GLN A 288 -25.29 12.46 -25.61
C GLN A 288 -24.94 11.42 -24.52
N PHE A 289 -24.14 11.79 -23.53
CA PHE A 289 -23.72 10.88 -22.47
C PHE A 289 -24.78 10.74 -21.36
N THR A 290 -25.56 11.81 -21.14
CA THR A 290 -26.47 11.92 -19.98
C THR A 290 -27.83 11.24 -20.17
N SER A 291 -28.33 11.10 -21.39
CA SER A 291 -29.64 10.48 -21.64
C SER A 291 -29.60 8.95 -21.49
N HIS A 292 -28.48 8.32 -21.85
CA HIS A 292 -28.33 6.86 -21.74
C HIS A 292 -28.17 6.42 -20.28
N LEU A 293 -27.43 7.19 -19.47
CA LEU A 293 -27.19 6.89 -18.05
C LEU A 293 -28.45 7.04 -17.19
N TRP A 294 -29.33 8.00 -17.50
CA TRP A 294 -30.63 8.15 -16.83
C TRP A 294 -31.58 6.98 -17.14
N SER A 295 -31.52 6.44 -18.36
CA SER A 295 -32.30 5.25 -18.75
C SER A 295 -31.81 3.97 -18.07
N LEU A 296 -30.49 3.83 -17.88
CA LEU A 296 -29.86 2.71 -17.17
C LEU A 296 -30.12 2.74 -15.66
N LYS A 297 -30.08 3.92 -15.03
CA LYS A 297 -30.43 4.09 -13.62
C LYS A 297 -31.90 3.72 -13.35
N ARG A 298 -32.81 4.16 -14.23
CA ARG A 298 -34.25 3.83 -14.14
C ARG A 298 -34.56 2.35 -14.36
N THR A 299 -33.82 1.68 -15.24
CA THR A 299 -33.99 0.24 -15.50
C THR A 299 -33.39 -0.65 -14.39
N LEU A 300 -32.33 -0.19 -13.71
CA LEU A 300 -31.74 -0.88 -12.55
C LEU A 300 -32.58 -0.69 -11.27
N GLU A 301 -33.13 0.51 -11.05
CA GLU A 301 -34.04 0.80 -9.93
C GLU A 301 -35.36 0.04 -10.05
N THR A 302 -35.92 -0.11 -11.26
CA THR A 302 -37.13 -0.90 -11.48
C THR A 302 -36.90 -2.41 -11.34
N ARG A 303 -35.74 -2.93 -11.73
CA ARG A 303 -35.35 -4.34 -11.51
C ARG A 303 -35.14 -4.68 -10.03
N THR A 304 -34.57 -3.76 -9.26
CA THR A 304 -34.35 -3.97 -7.82
C THR A 304 -35.62 -3.82 -6.99
N GLN A 305 -36.61 -3.05 -7.46
CA GLN A 305 -37.95 -2.96 -6.86
C GLN A 305 -38.80 -4.21 -7.16
N LEU A 306 -38.75 -4.78 -8.37
CA LEU A 306 -39.50 -5.99 -8.73
C LEU A 306 -39.03 -7.26 -8.00
N ASN A 307 -37.73 -7.36 -7.67
CA ASN A 307 -37.19 -8.50 -6.92
C ASN A 307 -37.42 -8.42 -5.38
N LYS A 308 -38.08 -7.36 -4.88
CA LYS A 308 -38.45 -7.22 -3.47
C LYS A 308 -39.95 -7.50 -3.21
N VAL A 309 -40.73 -7.84 -4.23
CA VAL A 309 -42.20 -8.05 -4.12
C VAL A 309 -42.64 -9.46 -4.55
N PHE A 310 -41.73 -10.44 -4.59
CA PHE A 310 -42.08 -11.86 -4.68
C PHE A 310 -41.34 -12.69 -3.63
#